data_AF-A0A5J4U1P2-F1
#
_entry.id   AF-A0A5J4U1P2-F1
#
_cell.length_a   1.000
_cell.length_b   1.000
_cell.length_c   1.000
_cell.angle_alpha   90.00
_cell.angle_beta   90.00
_cell.angle_gamma   90.00
#
_symmetry.space_group_name_H-M   'P 1'
#
loop_
_entity.id
_entity.type
_entity.pdbx_description
1 polymer ?
#
loop_
_entity_poly.entity_id
_entity_poly.type
_entity_poly.pdbx_seq_one_letter_code
_entity_poly.pdbx_strand_id
1 'polypeptide(L)'
;MSNPEIKGTFEQQDVGQSDWVQLPQTSSWPDPTNKFLKFTYSSDGINKLETFKFYDAQYFQYFEEGGVRNRPLFKTNEGNLTITMCQISNVTLEDCSLIELTGPSSGISSTISSVELNFCYFLNISLHYSFDYNPCCIVLCRVTDISNYASFSVTIRSCIFVCISAGKTDDPTFQMTSASDYAPVMITYEEYPEIQTSECDCNVKFEEARFISTHGSHTGAIDIRGEIGTVLFNHLLFSRTIAQDGFRYTPDAVYGNVIYVSGSDD
;
A
#
# COMPACT_ATOMS: atom_id res chain seq x y z
N MET A 1 -10.56 27.52 -19.71
CA MET A 1 -9.67 26.85 -18.74
C MET A 1 -10.29 25.50 -18.48
N SER A 2 -9.66 24.43 -18.95
CA SER A 2 -10.13 23.05 -18.84
C SER A 2 -10.18 22.64 -17.38
N ASN A 3 -11.22 21.89 -16.99
CA ASN A 3 -11.21 21.13 -15.74
C ASN A 3 -9.93 20.30 -15.68
N PRO A 4 -9.28 20.14 -14.51
CA PRO A 4 -8.43 18.99 -14.30
C PRO A 4 -9.35 17.77 -14.41
N GLU A 5 -9.42 17.17 -15.61
CA GLU A 5 -10.09 15.90 -15.82
C GLU A 5 -9.33 14.84 -15.02
N ILE A 6 -9.99 14.25 -14.02
CA ILE A 6 -9.61 12.90 -13.62
C ILE A 6 -9.88 12.02 -14.84
N LYS A 7 -8.80 11.61 -15.53
CA LYS A 7 -8.86 10.65 -16.62
C LYS A 7 -8.92 9.25 -16.02
N GLY A 8 -10.11 8.82 -15.63
CA GLY A 8 -10.35 7.48 -15.14
C GLY A 8 -11.75 6.99 -15.47
N THR A 9 -11.82 5.76 -15.97
CA THR A 9 -13.06 5.02 -16.12
C THR A 9 -12.97 3.77 -15.24
N PHE A 10 -14.06 3.39 -14.57
CA PHE A 10 -14.20 2.07 -13.97
C PHE A 10 -14.80 1.12 -15.03
N GLU A 11 -14.31 -0.11 -15.11
CA GLU A 11 -14.99 -1.17 -15.87
C GLU A 11 -16.06 -1.78 -14.96
N GLN A 12 -17.32 -1.64 -15.35
CA GLN A 12 -18.48 -1.79 -14.49
C GLN A 12 -18.88 -3.24 -14.20
N GLN A 13 -19.02 -3.56 -12.91
CA GLN A 13 -20.17 -4.30 -12.38
C GLN A 13 -20.61 -3.65 -11.05
N ASP A 14 -21.11 -2.41 -11.11
CA ASP A 14 -21.54 -1.65 -9.93
C ASP A 14 -22.96 -1.99 -9.50
N VAL A 15 -23.15 -2.18 -8.18
CA VAL A 15 -24.47 -2.41 -7.57
C VAL A 15 -24.61 -1.64 -6.24
N GLY A 16 -23.90 -0.52 -6.09
CA GLY A 16 -23.92 0.36 -4.90
C GLY A 16 -24.10 1.84 -5.28
N GLN A 17 -24.26 2.72 -4.28
CA GLN A 17 -24.25 4.17 -4.52
C GLN A 17 -22.79 4.67 -4.56
N SER A 18 -22.40 5.23 -5.69
CA SER A 18 -21.08 5.81 -5.91
C SER A 18 -21.23 7.18 -6.55
N ASP A 19 -20.69 8.21 -5.91
CA ASP A 19 -20.71 9.57 -6.45
C ASP A 19 -19.33 10.22 -6.30
N TRP A 20 -18.86 10.81 -7.39
CA TRP A 20 -17.77 11.77 -7.36
C TRP A 20 -18.32 13.14 -7.05
N VAL A 21 -18.07 13.63 -5.85
CA VAL A 21 -18.48 14.97 -5.43
C VAL A 21 -17.25 15.87 -5.47
N GLN A 22 -17.36 16.97 -6.21
CA GLN A 22 -16.36 18.04 -6.11
C GLN A 22 -16.48 18.66 -4.72
N LEU A 23 -15.40 18.61 -3.95
CA LEU A 23 -15.41 19.21 -2.62
C LEU A 23 -15.29 20.74 -2.72
N PRO A 24 -16.13 21.48 -1.99
CA PRO A 24 -15.90 22.91 -1.76
C PRO A 24 -14.55 23.07 -1.04
N GLN A 25 -13.78 24.09 -1.43
CA GLN A 25 -12.51 24.42 -0.78
C GLN A 25 -12.73 24.59 0.73
N THR A 26 -12.30 23.61 1.52
CA THR A 26 -12.29 23.70 2.98
C THR A 26 -10.87 23.38 3.43
N SER A 27 -10.25 24.40 4.02
CA SER A 27 -8.83 24.52 4.32
C SER A 27 -8.35 23.48 5.34
N SER A 28 -7.46 22.58 4.92
CA SER A 28 -6.46 21.90 5.76
C SER A 28 -5.45 21.06 4.96
N TRP A 29 -5.60 20.95 3.63
CA TRP A 29 -4.71 20.18 2.75
C TRP A 29 -3.81 21.07 1.88
N PRO A 30 -2.59 20.63 1.53
CA PRO A 30 -1.55 21.50 1.01
C PRO A 30 -1.60 21.64 -0.53
N ASP A 31 -2.68 22.22 -1.09
CA ASP A 31 -2.58 23.02 -2.33
C ASP A 31 -3.91 23.78 -2.61
N PRO A 32 -3.93 25.12 -2.62
CA PRO A 32 -5.12 25.90 -2.93
C PRO A 32 -5.50 25.95 -4.43
N THR A 33 -4.71 25.38 -5.34
CA THR A 33 -4.88 25.57 -6.79
C THR A 33 -5.66 24.48 -7.52
N ASN A 34 -5.84 23.29 -6.93
CA ASN A 34 -6.46 22.15 -7.61
C ASN A 34 -7.87 21.83 -7.07
N LYS A 35 -8.74 21.32 -7.96
CA LYS A 35 -10.07 20.84 -7.58
C LYS A 35 -9.93 19.50 -6.89
N PHE A 36 -10.35 19.43 -5.63
CA PHE A 36 -10.37 18.19 -4.85
C PHE A 36 -11.61 17.38 -5.15
N LEU A 37 -11.43 16.08 -5.37
CA LEU A 37 -12.50 15.16 -5.69
C LEU A 37 -12.67 14.16 -4.57
N LYS A 38 -13.90 14.01 -4.06
CA LYS A 38 -14.23 12.97 -3.09
C LYS A 38 -15.01 11.88 -3.79
N PHE A 39 -14.52 10.67 -3.67
CA PHE A 39 -15.25 9.46 -4.00
C PHE A 39 -15.74 8.82 -2.71
N THR A 40 -17.05 8.63 -2.62
CA THR A 40 -17.68 7.89 -1.53
C THR A 40 -18.31 6.65 -2.12
N TYR A 41 -17.94 5.49 -1.62
CA TYR A 41 -18.59 4.22 -1.92
C TYR A 41 -19.31 3.74 -0.67
N SER A 42 -20.62 3.52 -0.79
CA SER A 42 -21.42 2.87 0.25
C SER A 42 -22.06 1.63 -0.35
N SER A 43 -21.82 0.48 0.27
CA SER A 43 -22.45 -0.78 -0.13
C SER A 43 -23.49 -1.20 0.91
N ASP A 44 -24.77 -1.19 0.53
CA ASP A 44 -25.84 -1.85 1.29
C ASP A 44 -25.86 -3.39 1.03
N GLY A 45 -24.73 -4.04 0.70
CA GLY A 45 -24.69 -5.45 0.30
C GLY A 45 -23.31 -6.01 -0.09
N ILE A 46 -23.29 -7.17 -0.77
CA ILE A 46 -22.09 -8.00 -1.09
C ILE A 46 -21.34 -7.57 -2.37
N ASN A 47 -21.71 -6.44 -2.95
CA ASN A 47 -21.21 -6.03 -4.27
C ASN A 47 -19.88 -5.27 -4.15
N LYS A 48 -19.01 -5.40 -5.17
CA LYS A 48 -17.59 -5.06 -5.07
C LYS A 48 -17.22 -4.03 -6.13
N LEU A 49 -16.72 -2.87 -5.70
CA LEU A 49 -16.13 -1.88 -6.59
C LEU A 49 -14.85 -2.45 -7.21
N GLU A 50 -14.76 -2.42 -8.54
CA GLU A 50 -13.61 -2.92 -9.30
C GLU A 50 -12.33 -2.09 -9.07
N THR A 51 -11.21 -2.59 -9.59
CA THR A 51 -9.91 -1.90 -9.52
C THR A 51 -9.88 -0.67 -10.43
N PHE A 52 -9.34 0.42 -9.91
CA PHE A 52 -9.19 1.65 -10.68
C PHE A 52 -8.05 1.54 -11.69
N LYS A 53 -8.31 1.97 -12.93
CA LYS A 53 -7.31 2.04 -14.00
C LYS A 53 -6.72 3.45 -14.08
N PHE A 54 -5.86 3.79 -13.12
CA PHE A 54 -5.08 5.03 -13.12
C PHE A 54 -3.59 4.72 -13.21
N TYR A 55 -2.88 5.47 -14.06
CA TYR A 55 -1.40 5.50 -14.06
C TYR A 55 -0.87 6.74 -13.31
N ASP A 56 -1.71 7.76 -13.17
CA ASP A 56 -1.46 8.98 -12.41
C ASP A 56 -2.76 9.40 -11.72
N ALA A 57 -2.78 9.37 -10.39
CA ALA A 57 -3.93 9.69 -9.57
C ALA A 57 -3.57 10.81 -8.58
N GLN A 58 -4.29 11.93 -8.63
CA GLN A 58 -3.95 13.12 -7.88
C GLN A 58 -5.19 13.79 -7.26
N TYR A 59 -5.00 14.44 -6.11
CA TYR A 59 -5.99 15.33 -5.49
C TYR A 59 -7.36 14.70 -5.21
N PHE A 60 -7.39 13.45 -4.74
CA PHE A 60 -8.64 12.79 -4.39
C PHE A 60 -8.70 12.25 -2.96
N GLN A 61 -9.92 12.17 -2.45
CA GLN A 61 -10.27 11.45 -1.22
C GLN A 61 -11.12 10.24 -1.59
N TYR A 62 -10.72 9.06 -1.13
CA TYR A 62 -11.48 7.83 -1.23
C TYR A 62 -11.95 7.40 0.16
N PHE A 63 -13.24 7.09 0.25
CA PHE A 63 -13.87 6.61 1.47
C PHE A 63 -14.84 5.49 1.13
N GLU A 64 -14.80 4.42 1.92
CA GLU A 64 -15.68 3.26 1.81
C GLU A 64 -16.49 3.10 3.11
N GLU A 65 -17.82 2.97 3.01
CA GLU A 65 -18.70 2.76 4.16
C GLU A 65 -19.36 1.38 4.07
N GLY A 66 -19.13 0.54 5.08
CA GLY A 66 -19.80 -0.75 5.21
C GLY A 66 -19.37 -1.83 4.20
N GLY A 67 -18.48 -1.51 3.25
CA GLY A 67 -17.96 -2.44 2.25
C GLY A 67 -16.70 -3.19 2.68
N VAL A 68 -16.55 -4.40 2.14
CA VAL A 68 -15.33 -5.21 2.24
C VAL A 68 -14.77 -5.40 0.83
N ARG A 69 -13.53 -4.96 0.63
CA ARG A 69 -12.80 -5.14 -0.62
C ARG A 69 -12.07 -6.46 -0.61
N ASN A 70 -12.18 -7.21 -1.69
CA ASN A 70 -11.32 -8.37 -1.98
C ASN A 70 -10.59 -8.22 -3.33
N ARG A 71 -10.49 -6.97 -3.79
CA ARG A 71 -9.77 -6.57 -5.00
C ARG A 71 -9.03 -5.26 -4.71
N PRO A 72 -7.84 -5.08 -5.29
CA PRO A 72 -7.09 -3.85 -5.12
C PRO A 72 -7.88 -2.64 -5.64
N LEU A 73 -7.70 -1.51 -4.97
CA LEU A 73 -8.16 -0.21 -5.47
C LEU A 73 -7.25 0.26 -6.61
N PHE A 74 -5.94 0.02 -6.50
CA PHE A 74 -4.96 0.30 -7.56
C PHE A 74 -4.14 -0.95 -7.86
N LYS A 75 -3.97 -1.26 -9.15
CA LYS A 75 -3.10 -2.34 -9.60
C LYS A 75 -2.31 -1.90 -10.82
N THR A 76 -0.99 -2.08 -10.79
CA THR A 76 -0.12 -1.87 -11.96
C THR A 76 0.76 -3.10 -12.18
N ASN A 77 0.84 -3.54 -13.44
CA ASN A 77 1.65 -4.69 -13.87
C ASN A 77 2.85 -4.27 -14.74
N GLU A 78 3.02 -2.96 -14.97
CA GLU A 78 4.10 -2.41 -15.80
C GLU A 78 5.08 -1.56 -14.95
N GLY A 79 4.92 -1.60 -13.63
CA GLY A 79 5.75 -0.87 -12.68
C GLY A 79 5.64 0.66 -12.76
N ASN A 80 4.61 1.20 -13.41
CA ASN A 80 4.36 2.64 -13.48
C ASN A 80 3.06 2.99 -12.76
N LEU A 81 3.17 3.79 -11.70
CA LEU A 81 2.04 4.35 -10.98
C LEU A 81 2.50 5.56 -10.16
N THR A 82 1.83 6.69 -10.30
CA THR A 82 2.01 7.85 -9.42
C THR A 82 0.72 8.14 -8.69
N ILE A 83 0.76 8.18 -7.36
CA ILE A 83 -0.35 8.63 -6.52
C ILE A 83 0.14 9.80 -5.68
N THR A 84 -0.45 10.98 -5.86
CA THR A 84 0.01 12.22 -5.22
C THR A 84 -1.11 12.95 -4.50
N MET A 85 -0.87 13.37 -3.25
CA MET A 85 -1.80 14.18 -2.45
C MET A 85 -3.20 13.55 -2.34
N CYS A 86 -3.24 12.29 -1.93
CA CYS A 86 -4.48 11.51 -1.82
C CYS A 86 -4.75 11.08 -0.39
N GLN A 87 -6.03 10.98 -0.03
CA GLN A 87 -6.47 10.38 1.23
C GLN A 87 -7.31 9.14 0.93
N ILE A 88 -6.98 8.01 1.53
CA ILE A 88 -7.76 6.78 1.44
C ILE A 88 -8.11 6.35 2.86
N SER A 89 -9.39 6.22 3.15
CA SER A 89 -9.85 6.02 4.53
C SER A 89 -11.05 5.10 4.70
N ASN A 90 -11.12 4.46 5.87
CA ASN A 90 -12.20 3.56 6.29
C ASN A 90 -12.40 2.36 5.35
N VAL A 91 -11.30 1.79 4.88
CA VAL A 91 -11.35 0.63 3.98
C VAL A 91 -11.19 -0.65 4.79
N THR A 92 -12.01 -1.65 4.50
CA THR A 92 -11.80 -3.02 4.97
C THR A 92 -11.31 -3.85 3.80
N LEU A 93 -10.12 -4.43 3.92
CA LEU A 93 -9.54 -5.36 2.94
C LEU A 93 -9.72 -6.78 3.44
N GLU A 94 -10.12 -7.69 2.57
CA GLU A 94 -10.25 -9.12 2.84
C GLU A 94 -9.58 -9.89 1.71
N ASP A 95 -8.51 -10.62 2.03
CA ASP A 95 -7.75 -11.44 1.06
C ASP A 95 -7.22 -10.64 -0.16
N CYS A 96 -6.92 -9.36 0.02
CA CYS A 96 -6.32 -8.51 -1.02
C CYS A 96 -5.46 -7.39 -0.44
N SER A 97 -4.67 -6.76 -1.30
CA SER A 97 -3.97 -5.51 -0.95
C SER A 97 -4.67 -4.29 -1.56
N LEU A 98 -4.63 -3.12 -0.90
CA LEU A 98 -5.30 -1.92 -1.42
C LEU A 98 -4.62 -1.42 -2.70
N ILE A 99 -3.29 -1.42 -2.70
CA ILE A 99 -2.45 -1.04 -3.82
C ILE A 99 -1.53 -2.23 -4.12
N GLU A 100 -1.63 -2.79 -5.32
CA GLU A 100 -0.77 -3.85 -5.83
C GLU A 100 0.15 -3.30 -6.91
N LEU A 101 1.45 -3.34 -6.63
CA LEU A 101 2.51 -2.87 -7.50
C LEU A 101 3.30 -4.09 -7.95
N THR A 102 3.34 -4.30 -9.25
CA THR A 102 4.11 -5.39 -9.85
C THR A 102 5.07 -4.77 -10.86
N GLY A 103 6.35 -5.15 -10.78
CA GLY A 103 7.36 -4.76 -11.75
C GLY A 103 6.99 -5.23 -13.17
N PRO A 104 7.66 -4.70 -14.20
CA PRO A 104 7.40 -5.09 -15.59
C PRO A 104 7.71 -6.58 -15.82
N SER A 105 6.80 -7.27 -16.52
CA SER A 105 6.85 -8.72 -16.75
C SER A 105 7.49 -9.14 -18.08
N SER A 106 7.90 -8.21 -18.96
CA SER A 106 8.46 -8.55 -20.28
C SER A 106 9.62 -7.64 -20.72
N GLY A 107 10.84 -8.18 -20.64
CA GLY A 107 11.67 -8.48 -21.82
C GLY A 107 12.33 -7.35 -22.61
N ILE A 108 12.31 -6.11 -22.14
CA ILE A 108 13.17 -5.06 -22.72
C ILE A 108 14.05 -4.51 -21.60
N SER A 109 15.33 -4.89 -21.61
CA SER A 109 16.33 -4.45 -20.62
C SER A 109 16.60 -2.93 -20.63
N SER A 110 15.83 -2.13 -21.39
CA SER A 110 15.87 -0.67 -21.40
C SER A 110 14.66 -0.03 -20.70
N THR A 111 13.70 -0.83 -20.21
CA THR A 111 12.52 -0.30 -19.52
C THR A 111 12.93 0.23 -18.14
N ILE A 112 12.61 1.50 -17.90
CA ILE A 112 12.70 2.14 -16.59
C ILE A 112 11.27 2.21 -16.06
N SER A 113 11.01 1.56 -14.93
CA SER A 113 9.72 1.58 -14.25
C SER A 113 9.87 2.27 -12.90
N SER A 114 8.89 3.09 -12.53
CA SER A 114 8.87 3.77 -11.25
C SER A 114 7.47 3.84 -10.66
N VAL A 115 7.35 3.47 -9.39
CA VAL A 115 6.15 3.74 -8.60
C VAL A 115 6.44 4.81 -7.56
N GLU A 116 5.57 5.83 -7.50
CA GLU A 116 5.68 6.92 -6.55
C GLU A 116 4.37 7.11 -5.78
N LEU A 117 4.44 6.96 -4.47
CA LEU A 117 3.39 7.39 -3.55
C LEU A 117 3.90 8.63 -2.81
N ASN A 118 3.25 9.77 -3.04
CA ASN A 118 3.71 11.06 -2.55
C ASN A 118 2.60 11.80 -1.79
N PHE A 119 2.87 12.21 -0.55
CA PHE A 119 1.88 12.92 0.30
C PHE A 119 0.53 12.18 0.42
N CYS A 120 0.56 10.85 0.54
CA CYS A 120 -0.64 10.03 0.68
C CYS A 120 -0.96 9.72 2.15
N TYR A 121 -2.26 9.68 2.49
CA TYR A 121 -2.74 9.44 3.84
C TYR A 121 -3.66 8.23 3.84
N PHE A 122 -3.26 7.19 4.55
CA PHE A 122 -3.99 5.94 4.72
C PHE A 122 -4.51 5.87 6.15
N LEU A 123 -5.82 5.97 6.32
CA LEU A 123 -6.45 6.19 7.63
C LEU A 123 -7.51 5.12 7.91
N ASN A 124 -7.48 4.50 9.09
CA ASN A 124 -8.50 3.55 9.54
C ASN A 124 -8.72 2.42 8.51
N ILE A 125 -7.65 1.69 8.16
CA ILE A 125 -7.75 0.55 7.25
C ILE A 125 -7.66 -0.73 8.07
N SER A 126 -8.61 -1.63 7.85
CA SER A 126 -8.64 -2.94 8.50
C SER A 126 -8.20 -4.01 7.50
N LEU A 127 -7.16 -4.77 7.87
CA LEU A 127 -6.58 -5.87 7.08
C LEU A 127 -7.15 -7.18 7.60
N HIS A 128 -8.16 -7.71 6.91
CA HIS A 128 -8.85 -8.93 7.26
C HIS A 128 -8.31 -10.10 6.47
N TYR A 129 -8.25 -11.25 7.15
CA TYR A 129 -8.19 -12.57 6.54
C TYR A 129 -7.20 -12.70 5.37
N SER A 130 -5.94 -12.98 5.71
CA SER A 130 -4.94 -13.49 4.79
C SER A 130 -4.76 -14.97 5.14
N PHE A 131 -5.15 -15.86 4.23
CA PHE A 131 -4.61 -17.21 4.23
C PHE A 131 -3.08 -17.12 4.13
N ASP A 132 -2.40 -18.11 4.68
CA ASP A 132 -0.98 -18.37 4.40
C ASP A 132 -0.76 -18.12 2.92
N TYR A 133 0.17 -17.20 2.62
CA TYR A 133 0.66 -16.87 1.29
C TYR A 133 -0.11 -15.85 0.43
N ASN A 134 -1.23 -15.27 0.88
CA ASN A 134 -1.83 -14.15 0.16
C ASN A 134 -1.71 -12.84 0.97
N PRO A 135 -0.76 -11.94 0.63
CA PRO A 135 -0.55 -10.71 1.38
C PRO A 135 -1.79 -9.81 1.44
N CYS A 136 -2.19 -9.44 2.66
CA CYS A 136 -3.24 -8.46 2.90
C CYS A 136 -2.62 -7.18 3.46
N CYS A 137 -2.32 -6.24 2.57
CA CYS A 137 -1.51 -5.05 2.85
C CYS A 137 -2.14 -3.77 2.29
N ILE A 138 -1.70 -2.60 2.76
CA ILE A 138 -2.10 -1.34 2.10
C ILE A 138 -1.32 -1.18 0.80
N VAL A 139 -0.01 -1.35 0.86
CA VAL A 139 0.86 -1.33 -0.32
C VAL A 139 1.58 -2.66 -0.42
N LEU A 140 1.35 -3.40 -1.48
CA LEU A 140 2.09 -4.61 -1.82
C LEU A 140 2.95 -4.33 -3.05
N CYS A 141 4.27 -4.44 -2.88
CA CYS A 141 5.24 -4.32 -3.95
C CYS A 141 5.85 -5.68 -4.26
N ARG A 142 5.56 -6.21 -5.45
CA ARG A 142 6.22 -7.37 -6.04
C ARG A 142 7.29 -6.90 -7.01
N VAL A 143 8.53 -7.19 -6.66
CA VAL A 143 9.71 -6.91 -7.46
C VAL A 143 9.94 -8.08 -8.40
N THR A 144 10.20 -7.77 -9.67
CA THR A 144 10.45 -8.77 -10.71
C THR A 144 11.93 -9.08 -10.87
N ASP A 145 12.25 -10.13 -11.62
CA ASP A 145 13.63 -10.50 -11.97
C ASP A 145 14.34 -9.38 -12.75
N ILE A 146 15.60 -9.11 -12.39
CA ILE A 146 16.47 -8.08 -12.98
C ILE A 146 16.58 -8.20 -14.52
N SER A 147 16.46 -9.41 -15.06
CA SER A 147 16.52 -9.67 -16.51
C SER A 147 15.39 -9.02 -17.30
N ASN A 148 14.33 -8.53 -16.64
CA ASN A 148 13.15 -7.97 -17.28
C ASN A 148 13.17 -6.44 -17.44
N TYR A 149 14.14 -5.72 -16.85
CA TYR A 149 14.15 -4.25 -16.85
C TYR A 149 15.55 -3.64 -16.74
N ALA A 150 15.68 -2.34 -17.07
CA ALA A 150 16.90 -1.55 -16.85
C ALA A 150 17.00 -1.04 -15.41
N SER A 151 15.88 -0.55 -14.86
CA SER A 151 15.76 -0.18 -13.46
C SER A 151 14.30 -0.20 -13.02
N PHE A 152 14.04 -0.69 -11.81
CA PHE A 152 12.74 -0.56 -11.16
C PHE A 152 12.92 0.11 -9.80
N SER A 153 12.18 1.19 -9.56
CA SER A 153 12.21 1.90 -8.29
C SER A 153 10.84 2.08 -7.69
N VAL A 154 10.78 2.05 -6.36
CA VAL A 154 9.57 2.35 -5.60
C VAL A 154 9.90 3.42 -4.58
N THR A 155 9.19 4.54 -4.64
CA THR A 155 9.37 5.64 -3.70
C THR A 155 8.08 5.88 -2.92
N ILE A 156 8.16 5.78 -1.59
CA ILE A 156 7.09 6.14 -0.66
C ILE A 156 7.55 7.37 0.11
N ARG A 157 7.08 8.54 -0.31
CA ARG A 157 7.51 9.84 0.21
C ARG A 157 6.38 10.53 0.96
N SER A 158 6.69 11.03 2.16
CA SER A 158 5.83 11.83 3.02
C SER A 158 4.42 11.22 3.20
N CYS A 159 4.34 9.89 3.20
CA CYS A 159 3.10 9.14 3.37
C CYS A 159 2.83 8.87 4.85
N ILE A 160 1.55 8.86 5.23
CA ILE A 160 1.14 8.63 6.62
C ILE A 160 0.16 7.45 6.66
N PHE A 161 0.51 6.44 7.45
CA PHE A 161 -0.31 5.26 7.74
C PHE A 161 -0.77 5.38 9.19
N VAL A 162 -2.08 5.51 9.42
CA VAL A 162 -2.65 5.76 10.75
C VAL A 162 -3.82 4.84 11.04
N CYS A 163 -3.84 4.27 12.24
CA CYS A 163 -4.92 3.39 12.71
C CYS A 163 -5.12 2.21 11.75
N ILE A 164 -4.05 1.45 11.49
CA ILE A 164 -4.10 0.27 10.65
C ILE A 164 -4.25 -0.95 11.56
N SER A 165 -5.37 -1.65 11.47
CA SER A 165 -5.61 -2.87 12.23
C SER A 165 -5.44 -4.09 11.33
N ALA A 166 -4.97 -5.19 11.88
CA ALA A 166 -4.85 -6.46 11.19
C ALA A 166 -5.30 -7.59 12.10
N GLY A 167 -6.01 -8.56 11.55
CA GLY A 167 -6.57 -9.66 12.31
C GLY A 167 -7.48 -10.57 11.50
N LYS A 168 -7.83 -11.71 12.10
CA LYS A 168 -8.77 -12.65 11.50
C LYS A 168 -10.21 -12.17 11.68
N THR A 169 -11.00 -12.11 10.60
CA THR A 169 -12.41 -11.68 10.62
C THR A 169 -13.24 -12.44 11.65
N ASP A 170 -13.03 -13.76 11.72
CA ASP A 170 -13.81 -14.65 12.61
C ASP A 170 -13.30 -14.66 14.06
N ASP A 171 -12.21 -13.97 14.35
CA ASP A 171 -11.70 -13.83 15.72
C ASP A 171 -12.42 -12.66 16.40
N PRO A 172 -13.21 -12.92 17.48
CA PRO A 172 -13.91 -11.86 18.21
C PRO A 172 -12.95 -10.84 18.86
N THR A 173 -11.67 -11.17 18.96
CA THR A 173 -10.61 -10.31 19.47
C THR A 173 -9.72 -9.72 18.37
N PHE A 174 -10.01 -10.05 17.09
CA PHE A 174 -9.33 -9.57 15.89
C PHE A 174 -7.79 -9.68 16.00
N GLN A 175 -7.28 -10.84 16.42
CA GLN A 175 -5.84 -11.05 16.56
C GLN A 175 -5.21 -11.47 15.23
N MET A 176 -3.95 -11.04 15.04
CA MET A 176 -3.07 -11.54 14.00
C MET A 176 -2.65 -12.99 14.31
N THR A 177 -2.39 -13.78 13.27
CA THR A 177 -1.91 -15.16 13.43
C THR A 177 -0.56 -15.36 12.75
N SER A 178 0.26 -16.28 13.25
CA SER A 178 1.61 -16.61 12.77
C SER A 178 1.73 -17.08 11.33
N ALA A 179 0.60 -17.36 10.71
CA ALA A 179 0.53 -17.91 9.39
C ALA A 179 0.12 -16.85 8.34
N SER A 180 -0.30 -15.65 8.78
CA SER A 180 -0.83 -14.61 7.89
C SER A 180 0.19 -13.53 7.53
N ASP A 181 0.06 -12.98 6.32
CA ASP A 181 0.94 -11.93 5.79
C ASP A 181 0.25 -10.56 5.79
N TYR A 182 0.25 -9.90 6.95
CA TYR A 182 -0.29 -8.53 7.12
C TYR A 182 0.81 -7.49 7.26
N ALA A 183 0.70 -6.36 6.54
CA ALA A 183 1.51 -5.17 6.80
C ALA A 183 0.88 -3.91 6.16
N PRO A 184 1.09 -2.71 6.72
CA PRO A 184 0.86 -1.48 5.97
C PRO A 184 1.60 -1.48 4.64
N VAL A 185 2.89 -1.83 4.63
CA VAL A 185 3.67 -1.98 3.39
C VAL A 185 4.36 -3.32 3.38
N MET A 186 4.19 -4.10 2.31
CA MET A 186 4.94 -5.31 2.06
C MET A 186 5.72 -5.20 0.76
N ILE A 187 6.99 -5.61 0.80
CA ILE A 187 7.88 -5.68 -0.35
C ILE A 187 8.34 -7.13 -0.48
N THR A 188 8.13 -7.71 -1.65
CA THR A 188 8.44 -9.11 -1.92
C THR A 188 8.80 -9.33 -3.39
N TYR A 189 9.08 -10.57 -3.78
CA TYR A 189 9.37 -10.99 -5.15
C TYR A 189 8.12 -11.53 -5.84
N GLU A 190 8.14 -11.60 -7.16
CA GLU A 190 6.98 -11.96 -7.99
C GLU A 190 6.36 -13.31 -7.62
N GLU A 191 7.20 -14.33 -7.40
CA GLU A 191 6.78 -15.70 -7.18
C GLU A 191 6.34 -15.98 -5.73
N TYR A 192 6.43 -14.99 -4.82
CA TYR A 192 6.06 -15.15 -3.42
C TYR A 192 4.63 -15.72 -3.31
N PRO A 193 4.43 -16.83 -2.58
CA PRO A 193 5.28 -17.36 -1.50
C PRO A 193 6.32 -18.42 -1.87
N GLU A 194 6.38 -18.81 -3.14
CA GLU A 194 7.22 -19.92 -3.59
C GLU A 194 8.69 -19.59 -3.36
N ILE A 195 9.56 -20.60 -3.32
CA ILE A 195 10.99 -20.36 -3.16
C ILE A 195 11.46 -19.44 -4.29
N GLN A 196 12.05 -18.30 -3.94
CA GLN A 196 12.63 -17.39 -4.91
C GLN A 196 13.72 -18.10 -5.71
N THR A 197 13.58 -18.12 -7.03
CA THR A 197 14.56 -18.71 -7.97
C THR A 197 15.28 -17.68 -8.83
N SER A 198 14.82 -16.44 -8.79
CA SER A 198 15.24 -15.32 -9.63
C SER A 198 15.98 -14.27 -8.79
N GLU A 199 16.98 -13.60 -9.39
CA GLU A 199 17.64 -12.44 -8.78
C GLU A 199 16.80 -11.19 -9.07
N CYS A 200 16.42 -10.47 -8.03
CA CYS A 200 15.71 -9.19 -8.13
C CYS A 200 16.64 -8.03 -7.77
N ASP A 201 16.49 -6.90 -8.46
CA ASP A 201 17.23 -5.67 -8.11
C ASP A 201 16.33 -4.44 -8.24
N CYS A 202 15.68 -4.08 -7.14
CA CYS A 202 14.86 -2.89 -7.03
C CYS A 202 15.48 -1.91 -6.04
N ASN A 203 15.34 -0.62 -6.35
CA ASN A 203 15.65 0.45 -5.41
C ASN A 203 14.35 0.92 -4.76
N VAL A 204 14.11 0.48 -3.52
CA VAL A 204 12.97 0.92 -2.72
C VAL A 204 13.42 2.00 -1.75
N LYS A 205 12.71 3.12 -1.74
CA LYS A 205 13.02 4.27 -0.92
C LYS A 205 11.81 4.73 -0.14
N PHE A 206 11.96 4.84 1.17
CA PHE A 206 11.01 5.53 2.04
C PHE A 206 11.61 6.84 2.51
N GLU A 207 10.85 7.93 2.38
CA GLU A 207 11.27 9.25 2.83
C GLU A 207 10.15 9.89 3.65
N GLU A 208 10.46 10.34 4.87
CA GLU A 208 9.52 11.10 5.72
C GLU A 208 8.19 10.37 6.01
N ALA A 209 8.15 9.05 5.85
CA ALA A 209 6.94 8.27 6.04
C ALA A 209 6.67 7.98 7.53
N ARG A 210 5.39 7.89 7.90
CA ARG A 210 4.96 7.75 9.28
C ARG A 210 3.98 6.60 9.43
N PHE A 211 4.21 5.76 10.42
CA PHE A 211 3.38 4.63 10.81
C PHE A 211 2.92 4.85 12.25
N ILE A 212 1.63 5.12 12.45
CA ILE A 212 1.05 5.51 13.73
C ILE A 212 -0.10 4.56 14.07
N SER A 213 0.01 3.81 15.15
CA SER A 213 -1.00 2.84 15.57
C SER A 213 -1.30 1.82 14.47
N THR A 214 -0.27 1.11 14.01
CA THR A 214 -0.38 0.13 12.91
C THR A 214 -0.10 -1.29 13.39
N HIS A 215 -0.81 -2.26 12.84
CA HIS A 215 -0.61 -3.69 13.09
C HIS A 215 0.02 -4.36 11.86
N GLY A 216 0.78 -5.44 12.08
CA GLY A 216 1.38 -6.25 11.02
C GLY A 216 2.00 -7.53 11.56
N SER A 217 2.09 -8.54 10.70
CA SER A 217 2.61 -9.88 11.02
C SER A 217 4.05 -9.84 11.55
N HIS A 218 4.95 -9.10 10.88
CA HIS A 218 6.37 -9.05 11.27
C HIS A 218 6.77 -7.80 12.04
N THR A 219 6.73 -6.64 11.40
CA THR A 219 7.27 -5.39 11.99
C THR A 219 6.22 -4.41 12.48
N GLY A 220 4.95 -4.80 12.34
CA GLY A 220 3.83 -3.90 12.59
C GLY A 220 3.64 -2.81 11.52
N ALA A 221 4.56 -2.68 10.55
CA ALA A 221 4.58 -1.58 9.58
C ALA A 221 5.09 -1.95 8.18
N ILE A 222 6.35 -2.39 8.07
CA ILE A 222 7.00 -2.70 6.78
C ILE A 222 7.49 -4.16 6.80
N ASP A 223 6.95 -5.00 5.94
CA ASP A 223 7.39 -6.39 5.74
C ASP A 223 8.23 -6.49 4.46
N ILE A 224 9.38 -7.15 4.52
CA ILE A 224 10.31 -7.29 3.39
C ILE A 224 10.71 -8.76 3.29
N ARG A 225 10.47 -9.41 2.16
CA ARG A 225 10.74 -10.85 2.00
C ARG A 225 11.50 -11.17 0.73
N GLY A 226 12.51 -12.03 0.85
CA GLY A 226 13.37 -12.45 -0.25
C GLY A 226 14.50 -11.47 -0.55
N GLU A 227 15.24 -11.77 -1.60
CA GLU A 227 16.30 -10.92 -2.17
C GLU A 227 15.65 -9.92 -3.11
N ILE A 228 15.55 -8.65 -2.68
CA ILE A 228 14.78 -7.60 -3.38
C ILE A 228 15.68 -6.57 -4.09
N GLY A 229 16.92 -6.43 -3.64
CA GLY A 229 17.82 -5.33 -3.99
C GLY A 229 18.04 -4.37 -2.83
N THR A 230 18.05 -3.07 -3.10
CA THR A 230 18.36 -2.03 -2.11
C THR A 230 17.09 -1.42 -1.51
N VAL A 231 17.02 -1.37 -0.17
CA VAL A 231 15.96 -0.67 0.55
C VAL A 231 16.56 0.45 1.41
N LEU A 232 16.13 1.68 1.16
CA LEU A 232 16.59 2.89 1.85
C LEU A 232 15.47 3.49 2.70
N PHE A 233 15.78 3.71 3.97
CA PHE A 233 14.88 4.37 4.92
C PHE A 233 15.44 5.73 5.31
N ASN A 234 14.70 6.80 5.04
CA ASN A 234 15.06 8.16 5.40
C ASN A 234 13.94 8.83 6.18
N HIS A 235 14.24 9.33 7.39
CA HIS A 235 13.30 10.02 8.27
C HIS A 235 11.96 9.30 8.50
N LEU A 236 12.01 8.04 8.95
CA LEU A 236 10.79 7.30 9.28
C LEU A 236 10.37 7.51 10.72
N LEU A 237 9.05 7.57 10.94
CA LEU A 237 8.47 7.56 12.27
C LEU A 237 7.62 6.31 12.46
N PHE A 238 7.93 5.52 13.48
CA PHE A 238 7.07 4.43 13.97
C PHE A 238 6.55 4.81 15.35
N SER A 239 5.24 4.80 15.55
CA SER A 239 4.61 5.15 16.82
C SER A 239 3.48 4.19 17.10
N ARG A 240 3.54 3.46 18.22
CA ARG A 240 2.53 2.45 18.61
C ARG A 240 2.30 1.38 17.54
N THR A 241 3.35 0.96 16.85
CA THR A 241 3.27 -0.14 15.89
C THR A 241 3.29 -1.48 16.65
N ILE A 242 2.49 -2.44 16.22
CA ILE A 242 2.29 -3.73 16.89
C ILE A 242 2.57 -4.85 15.89
N ALA A 243 3.63 -5.60 16.16
CA ALA A 243 3.93 -6.87 15.49
C ALA A 243 3.12 -8.02 16.11
N GLN A 244 2.85 -9.08 15.35
CA GLN A 244 2.14 -10.27 15.83
C GLN A 244 2.79 -10.89 17.07
N ASP A 245 4.11 -11.04 17.09
CA ASP A 245 4.83 -11.60 18.24
C ASP A 245 5.18 -10.53 19.30
N GLY A 246 4.64 -9.32 19.16
CA GLY A 246 5.01 -8.17 19.97
C GLY A 246 6.51 -7.86 19.87
N PHE A 247 7.15 -7.56 21.00
CA PHE A 247 8.60 -7.30 21.09
C PHE A 247 9.42 -8.58 21.35
N ARG A 248 9.08 -9.71 20.71
CA ARG A 248 9.85 -10.94 20.92
C ARG A 248 11.02 -11.02 19.96
N TYR A 249 12.22 -11.05 20.53
CA TYR A 249 13.46 -11.37 19.83
C TYR A 249 13.43 -12.86 19.45
N THR A 250 13.31 -13.15 18.16
CA THR A 250 13.36 -14.52 17.63
C THR A 250 14.82 -14.83 17.25
N PRO A 251 15.48 -15.83 17.86
CA PRO A 251 16.92 -16.07 17.70
C PRO A 251 17.39 -16.36 16.26
N ASP A 252 16.48 -16.80 15.39
CA ASP A 252 16.75 -17.18 14.00
C ASP A 252 16.06 -16.26 12.97
N ALA A 253 15.42 -15.18 13.42
CA ALA A 253 14.90 -14.18 12.51
C ALA A 253 16.04 -13.27 12.04
N VAL A 254 16.36 -13.31 10.75
CA VAL A 254 17.12 -12.25 10.07
C VAL A 254 16.20 -11.04 9.85
N TYR A 255 15.58 -10.55 10.92
CA TYR A 255 14.65 -9.42 10.89
C TYR A 255 14.86 -8.53 12.10
N GLY A 256 15.50 -7.39 11.85
CA GLY A 256 15.62 -6.31 12.81
C GLY A 256 14.28 -5.62 12.97
N ASN A 257 13.54 -5.98 14.02
CA ASN A 257 12.48 -5.11 14.50
C ASN A 257 13.09 -3.97 15.30
N VAL A 258 12.78 -2.75 14.85
CA VAL A 258 13.27 -1.44 15.32
C VAL A 258 14.69 -1.10 14.88
N ILE A 259 14.83 -0.31 13.81
CA ILE A 259 16.02 0.51 13.60
C ILE A 259 15.64 1.99 13.79
N TYR A 260 15.94 2.51 14.98
CA TYR A 260 16.28 3.91 15.17
C TYR A 260 17.77 4.06 14.85
N VAL A 261 18.12 4.74 13.76
CA VAL A 261 19.45 5.38 13.67
C VAL A 261 19.23 6.88 13.73
N SER A 262 19.48 7.47 14.89
CA SER A 262 19.85 8.88 14.94
C SER A 262 21.31 8.98 14.52
N GLY A 263 21.60 9.61 13.39
CA GLY A 263 22.94 10.14 13.13
C GLY A 263 23.12 11.38 13.99
N SER A 264 24.19 11.43 14.78
CA SER A 264 24.72 12.71 15.28
C SER A 264 25.31 13.46 14.10
N ASP A 265 25.01 14.76 14.01
CA ASP A 265 25.71 15.69 13.13
C ASP A 265 27.23 15.58 13.36
N ASP A 266 27.97 15.20 12.33
CA ASP A 266 29.36 15.59 12.07
C ASP A 266 29.50 15.94 10.57
#